data_AF-A6HQE3-F1
#
_entry.id   AF-A6HQE3-F1
#
_cell.length_a   1.000
_cell.length_b   1.000
_cell.length_c   1.000
_cell.angle_alpha   90.00
_cell.angle_beta   90.00
_cell.angle_gamma   90.00
#
_symmetry.space_group_name_H-M   'P 1'
#
loop_
_entity.id
_entity.type
_entity.pdbx_description
1 polymer ?
#
loop_
_entity_poly.entity_id
_entity_poly.type
_entity_poly.pdbx_seq_one_letter_code
_entity_poly.pdbx_strand_id
1 'polypeptide(L)'
;MIQQYLKVESCESSSHSIDEVSLSAFGEWTEIPGAHHIIPSGFMRVVELLAKGIPPHVIQLGKPVRCIHWDQASARPRGPEIEPRGEGDHNHDAGEGGQSGENPQQGRWDEDEQWPVVVECEDCEVIPADHVIVTVSLGVLKRQYTSFFRPCLPTEKVAAIHRLGIGTTDKIFLEFEEPFWGPECNSLQFVWEDEAESCTLTYPPELWYRKICGFDVLYPPERYGHVLSGWICGEEALVMERCDDEAVAEICTEMLRQFTGNPNIPKPRRILRSAWGSNPYFRGSYSYTQVGSSGADVEKLAKPLPYTESSKTAVSGL
;
A
#
# COMPACT_ATOMS: atom_id res chain seq x y z
N MET A 1 22.19 22.87 -7.62
CA MET A 1 22.68 21.78 -6.74
C MET A 1 21.73 21.48 -5.59
N ILE A 2 21.29 22.46 -4.77
CA ILE A 2 20.31 22.21 -3.68
C ILE A 2 19.02 21.57 -4.19
N GLN A 3 18.44 22.09 -5.29
CA GLN A 3 17.20 21.54 -5.86
C GLN A 3 17.30 20.06 -6.22
N GLN A 4 18.47 19.61 -6.68
CA GLN A 4 18.71 18.18 -6.95
C GLN A 4 18.56 17.34 -5.69
N TYR A 5 19.15 17.77 -4.57
CA TYR A 5 19.00 17.06 -3.29
C TYR A 5 17.56 17.03 -2.81
N LEU A 6 16.81 18.12 -3.01
CA LEU A 6 15.40 18.17 -2.63
C LEU A 6 14.54 17.19 -3.46
N LYS A 7 14.84 17.02 -4.74
CA LYS A 7 14.16 16.01 -5.59
C LYS A 7 14.49 14.58 -5.18
N VAL A 8 15.77 14.31 -4.88
CA VAL A 8 16.21 13.00 -4.37
C VAL A 8 15.48 12.69 -3.07
N GLU A 9 15.47 13.62 -2.12
CA GLU A 9 14.78 13.46 -0.84
C GLU A 9 13.26 13.28 -1.01
N SER A 10 12.66 13.99 -1.97
CA SER A 10 11.24 13.80 -2.31
C SER A 10 10.96 12.38 -2.84
N CYS A 11 11.89 11.82 -3.64
CA CYS A 11 11.78 10.43 -4.10
C CYS A 11 11.88 9.46 -2.93
N GLU A 12 12.89 9.63 -2.05
CA GLU A 12 13.10 8.79 -0.86
C GLU A 12 11.89 8.81 0.07
N SER A 13 11.36 10.01 0.36
CA SER A 13 10.17 10.19 1.20
C SER A 13 8.85 9.84 0.49
N SER A 14 8.87 9.64 -0.83
CA SER A 14 7.65 9.53 -1.65
C SER A 14 6.64 10.66 -1.38
N SER A 15 7.14 11.90 -1.32
CA SER A 15 6.33 13.11 -1.25
C SER A 15 6.44 13.89 -2.56
N HIS A 16 5.49 14.78 -2.85
CA HIS A 16 5.59 15.63 -4.04
C HIS A 16 6.61 16.76 -3.84
N SER A 17 6.67 17.31 -2.62
CA SER A 17 7.66 18.28 -2.15
C SER A 17 8.13 17.90 -0.75
N ILE A 18 9.33 18.35 -0.37
CA ILE A 18 9.80 18.23 1.00
C ILE A 18 9.00 19.12 1.97
N ASP A 19 8.32 20.15 1.47
CA ASP A 19 7.44 21.03 2.26
C ASP A 19 6.25 20.28 2.87
N GLU A 20 5.90 19.12 2.31
CA GLU A 20 4.84 18.26 2.82
C GLU A 20 5.33 17.34 3.94
N VAL A 21 6.64 17.14 4.09
CA VAL A 21 7.22 16.21 5.06
C VAL A 21 7.39 16.90 6.41
N SER A 22 6.94 16.23 7.47
CA SER A 22 7.00 16.76 8.83
C SER A 22 8.43 16.86 9.33
N LEU A 23 8.94 18.08 9.50
CA LEU A 23 10.26 18.32 10.08
C LEU A 23 10.38 17.76 11.51
N SER A 24 9.31 17.82 12.31
CA SER A 24 9.33 17.28 13.68
C SER A 24 9.44 15.75 13.72
N ALA A 25 9.04 15.08 12.63
CA ALA A 25 9.16 13.64 12.49
C ALA A 25 10.42 13.21 11.72
N PHE A 26 11.19 14.17 11.19
CA PHE A 26 12.41 13.88 10.46
C PHE A 26 13.45 13.28 11.41
N GLY A 27 13.94 12.08 11.09
CA GLY A 27 14.85 11.33 11.95
C GLY A 27 14.19 10.51 13.07
N GLU A 28 12.86 10.35 13.08
CA GLU A 28 12.19 9.41 14.00
C GLU A 28 12.59 7.94 13.73
N TRP A 29 12.95 7.63 12.49
CA TRP A 29 13.41 6.30 12.10
C TRP A 29 14.89 6.10 12.42
N THR A 30 15.21 4.98 13.08
CA THR A 30 16.58 4.56 13.30
C THR A 30 17.07 3.77 12.09
N GLU A 31 18.07 4.29 11.39
CA GLU A 31 18.72 3.56 10.31
C GLU A 31 19.44 2.32 10.85
N ILE A 32 19.25 1.18 10.18
CA ILE A 32 19.98 -0.05 10.51
C ILE A 32 21.42 0.12 10.00
N PRO A 33 22.45 -0.01 10.86
CA PRO A 33 23.83 0.19 10.43
C PRO A 33 24.24 -0.89 9.42
N GLY A 34 24.99 -0.47 8.40
CA GLY A 34 25.55 -1.38 7.39
C GLY A 34 25.45 -0.81 5.98
N ALA A 35 25.88 -1.61 5.01
CA ALA A 35 25.72 -1.27 3.61
C ALA A 35 24.31 -1.62 3.12
N HIS A 36 23.78 -0.81 2.22
CA HIS A 36 22.54 -1.10 1.52
C HIS A 36 22.83 -2.20 0.48
N HIS A 37 22.00 -3.24 0.45
CA HIS A 37 22.19 -4.39 -0.43
C HIS A 37 20.98 -4.61 -1.34
N ILE A 38 21.27 -4.95 -2.60
CA ILE A 38 20.27 -5.36 -3.58
C ILE A 38 20.15 -6.89 -3.52
N ILE A 39 18.92 -7.41 -3.49
CA ILE A 39 18.66 -8.85 -3.62
C ILE A 39 18.87 -9.25 -5.09
N PRO A 40 19.92 -10.01 -5.45
CA PRO A 40 20.31 -10.16 -6.86
C PRO A 40 19.30 -10.93 -7.71
N SER A 41 18.42 -11.73 -7.09
CA SER A 41 17.32 -12.44 -7.76
C SER A 41 16.01 -11.64 -7.81
N GLY A 42 16.01 -10.39 -7.35
CA GLY A 42 14.81 -9.57 -7.17
C GLY A 42 14.08 -9.84 -5.85
N PHE A 43 13.39 -8.81 -5.35
CA PHE A 43 12.69 -8.84 -4.06
C PHE A 43 11.50 -9.80 -4.03
N MET A 44 10.93 -10.12 -5.21
CA MET A 44 9.86 -11.12 -5.35
C MET A 44 10.22 -12.48 -4.77
N ARG A 45 11.51 -12.83 -4.76
CA ARG A 45 11.97 -14.09 -4.18
C ARG A 45 11.63 -14.21 -2.68
N VAL A 46 11.64 -13.10 -1.95
CA VAL A 46 11.24 -13.08 -0.53
C VAL A 46 9.76 -13.42 -0.40
N VAL A 47 8.91 -12.81 -1.22
CA VAL A 47 7.46 -13.05 -1.23
C VAL A 47 7.16 -14.51 -1.57
N GLU A 48 7.81 -15.07 -2.59
CA GLU A 48 7.68 -16.49 -2.95
C GLU A 48 8.04 -17.41 -1.79
N LEU A 49 9.11 -17.11 -1.06
CA LEU A 49 9.55 -17.93 0.07
C LEU A 49 8.56 -17.88 1.23
N LEU A 50 8.00 -16.71 1.52
CA LEU A 50 6.95 -16.56 2.53
C LEU A 50 5.67 -17.30 2.12
N ALA A 51 5.28 -17.21 0.84
CA ALA A 51 4.08 -17.85 0.31
C ALA A 51 4.16 -19.39 0.30
N LYS A 52 5.35 -19.99 0.18
CA LYS A 52 5.53 -21.46 0.21
C LYS A 52 5.00 -22.13 1.47
N GLY A 53 4.95 -21.42 2.59
CA GLY A 53 4.44 -21.94 3.86
C GLY A 53 2.91 -21.93 3.96
N ILE A 54 2.22 -21.29 3.01
CA ILE A 54 0.77 -21.09 3.04
C ILE A 54 0.13 -22.04 2.01
N PRO A 55 -0.87 -22.85 2.39
CA PRO A 55 -1.54 -23.73 1.45
C PRO A 55 -2.13 -22.94 0.26
N PRO A 56 -2.00 -23.41 -0.99
CA PRO A 56 -2.41 -22.65 -2.17
C PRO A 56 -3.89 -22.23 -2.17
N HIS A 57 -4.78 -23.02 -1.55
CA HIS A 57 -6.20 -22.71 -1.46
C HIS A 57 -6.53 -21.56 -0.48
N VAL A 58 -5.61 -21.19 0.40
CA VAL A 58 -5.76 -20.07 1.35
C VAL A 58 -5.44 -18.74 0.65
N ILE A 59 -4.52 -18.73 -0.32
CA ILE A 59 -4.19 -17.53 -1.10
C ILE A 59 -5.14 -17.44 -2.29
N GLN A 60 -6.18 -16.64 -2.16
CA GLN A 60 -7.13 -16.38 -3.24
C GLN A 60 -6.71 -15.14 -4.04
N LEU A 61 -6.09 -15.36 -5.20
CA LEU A 61 -5.76 -14.28 -6.14
C LEU A 61 -6.97 -13.92 -7.00
N GLY A 62 -6.99 -12.69 -7.52
CA GLY A 62 -8.10 -12.22 -8.36
C GLY A 62 -9.42 -12.11 -7.59
N LYS A 63 -9.34 -11.88 -6.26
CA LYS A 63 -10.47 -11.83 -5.34
C LYS A 63 -10.56 -10.45 -4.65
N PRO A 64 -10.92 -9.37 -5.36
CA PRO A 64 -11.00 -8.04 -4.75
C PRO A 64 -12.06 -8.00 -3.65
N VAL A 65 -11.68 -7.48 -2.48
CA VAL A 65 -12.62 -7.21 -1.39
C VAL A 65 -13.40 -5.94 -1.71
N ARG A 66 -14.71 -6.01 -1.55
CA ARG A 66 -15.65 -4.90 -1.77
C ARG A 66 -16.01 -4.19 -0.46
N CYS A 67 -16.32 -4.94 0.57
CA CYS A 67 -16.75 -4.41 1.86
C CYS A 67 -16.44 -5.39 3.01
N ILE A 68 -16.05 -4.86 4.17
CA ILE A 68 -15.84 -5.62 5.40
C ILE A 68 -16.96 -5.24 6.36
N HIS A 69 -17.84 -6.19 6.63
CA HIS A 69 -18.90 -6.07 7.61
C HIS A 69 -18.37 -6.58 8.95
N TRP A 70 -18.18 -5.72 9.93
CA TRP A 70 -17.61 -6.05 11.24
C TRP A 70 -18.58 -5.68 12.36
N ASP A 71 -18.26 -6.10 13.59
CA ASP A 71 -19.06 -5.83 14.79
C ASP A 71 -20.53 -6.30 14.69
N GLN A 72 -20.77 -7.38 13.96
CA GLN A 72 -22.13 -7.92 13.76
C GLN A 72 -22.76 -8.44 15.06
N ALA A 73 -21.93 -8.83 16.04
CA ALA A 73 -22.39 -9.33 17.33
C ALA A 73 -22.98 -8.23 18.23
N SER A 74 -22.53 -6.97 18.12
CA SER A 74 -23.02 -5.84 18.92
C SER A 74 -24.32 -5.23 18.34
N ALA A 75 -24.61 -5.48 17.07
CA ALA A 75 -25.80 -5.00 16.36
C ALA A 75 -27.11 -5.71 16.75
N ARG A 76 -27.08 -6.65 17.71
CA ARG A 76 -28.29 -7.29 18.23
C ARG A 76 -29.17 -6.27 18.97
N PRO A 77 -30.47 -6.17 18.67
CA PRO A 77 -31.42 -5.64 19.64
C PRO A 77 -31.29 -6.50 20.90
N ARG A 78 -31.05 -5.89 22.06
CA ARG A 78 -31.20 -6.60 23.34
C ARG A 78 -32.64 -7.13 23.38
N GLY A 79 -32.80 -8.43 23.19
CA GLY A 79 -34.08 -9.10 23.40
C GLY A 79 -34.56 -8.87 24.83
N PRO A 80 -35.86 -8.99 25.11
CA PRO A 80 -36.38 -8.81 26.46
C PRO A 80 -35.64 -9.73 27.42
N GLU A 81 -35.14 -9.16 28.53
CA GLU A 81 -34.52 -9.90 29.62
C GLU A 81 -35.46 -11.04 30.02
N ILE A 82 -35.02 -12.29 29.81
CA ILE A 82 -35.74 -13.46 30.30
C ILE A 82 -35.57 -13.42 31.82
N GLU A 83 -36.67 -13.14 32.53
CA GLU A 83 -36.73 -13.26 33.99
C GLU A 83 -36.23 -14.65 34.42
N PRO A 84 -35.53 -14.76 35.57
CA PRO A 84 -35.03 -16.05 36.03
C PRO A 84 -36.22 -17.00 36.23
N ARG A 85 -36.24 -18.09 35.46
CA ARG A 85 -37.21 -19.17 35.66
C ARG A 85 -37.07 -19.67 37.09
N GLY A 86 -38.18 -19.60 37.83
CA GLY A 86 -38.32 -20.15 39.16
C GLY A 86 -37.95 -21.62 39.24
N GLU A 87 -37.53 -21.97 40.44
CA GLU A 87 -37.18 -23.28 41.01
C GLU A 87 -37.75 -24.48 40.25
N GLY A 88 -36.83 -25.38 39.88
CA GLY A 88 -37.16 -26.64 39.25
C GLY A 88 -37.78 -27.63 40.22
N ASP A 89 -38.85 -28.29 39.76
CA ASP A 89 -39.26 -29.58 40.26
C ASP A 89 -38.70 -30.66 39.34
N HIS A 90 -37.81 -31.48 39.91
CA HIS A 90 -37.38 -32.75 39.36
C HIS A 90 -38.47 -33.80 39.56
N ASN A 91 -38.90 -34.50 38.51
CA ASN A 91 -38.94 -35.97 38.46
C ASN A 91 -39.53 -36.57 37.18
N HIS A 92 -38.82 -37.58 36.64
CA HIS A 92 -39.26 -38.86 36.03
C HIS A 92 -40.13 -38.80 34.73
N ASP A 93 -40.06 -39.69 33.74
CA ASP A 93 -39.45 -41.02 33.55
C ASP A 93 -39.39 -41.36 32.03
N ALA A 94 -38.67 -42.45 31.72
CA ALA A 94 -38.37 -43.19 30.50
C ALA A 94 -39.29 -43.19 29.24
N GLY A 95 -38.67 -43.46 28.08
CA GLY A 95 -39.35 -43.97 26.87
C GLY A 95 -38.42 -44.19 25.67
N GLU A 96 -38.39 -45.40 25.13
CA GLU A 96 -37.45 -45.98 24.15
C GLU A 96 -37.60 -45.54 22.68
N GLY A 97 -36.49 -45.67 21.92
CA GLY A 97 -36.45 -46.47 20.68
C GLY A 97 -36.86 -45.84 19.34
N GLY A 98 -35.93 -45.79 18.38
CA GLY A 98 -36.27 -45.62 16.95
C GLY A 98 -35.09 -45.28 16.04
N GLN A 99 -34.55 -46.28 15.35
CA GLN A 99 -33.62 -46.11 14.22
C GLN A 99 -34.37 -45.64 12.96
N SER A 100 -33.81 -44.67 12.25
CA SER A 100 -33.98 -44.54 10.80
C SER A 100 -32.78 -43.79 10.23
N GLY A 101 -32.08 -44.45 9.30
CA GLY A 101 -30.97 -43.84 8.57
C GLY A 101 -31.48 -42.87 7.51
N GLU A 102 -30.75 -41.77 7.34
CA GLU A 102 -30.91 -40.86 6.21
C GLU A 102 -29.54 -40.36 5.72
N ASN A 103 -29.50 -40.13 4.40
CA ASN A 103 -28.41 -39.76 3.52
C ASN A 103 -27.47 -38.63 4.01
N PRO A 104 -26.25 -38.52 3.45
CA PRO A 104 -25.31 -37.46 3.81
C PRO A 104 -25.88 -36.09 3.45
N GLN A 105 -26.19 -35.33 4.49
CA GLN A 105 -26.61 -33.94 4.42
C GLN A 105 -25.53 -33.10 3.75
N GLN A 106 -25.88 -32.63 2.56
CA GLN A 106 -25.37 -31.41 1.98
C GLN A 106 -25.57 -30.30 3.02
N GLY A 107 -24.46 -29.70 3.47
CA GLY A 107 -24.41 -28.77 4.60
C GLY A 107 -25.53 -27.75 4.55
N ARG A 108 -26.52 -27.95 5.41
CA ARG A 108 -27.54 -26.95 5.75
C ARG A 108 -26.82 -25.95 6.63
N TRP A 109 -26.51 -24.77 6.09
CA TRP A 109 -26.07 -23.65 6.90
C TRP A 109 -27.21 -23.33 7.87
N ASP A 110 -26.94 -23.39 9.18
CA ASP A 110 -27.89 -22.93 10.18
C ASP A 110 -28.08 -21.42 9.95
N GLU A 111 -29.31 -20.98 9.67
CA GLU A 111 -29.67 -19.57 9.47
C GLU A 111 -29.37 -18.70 10.71
N ASP A 112 -29.02 -19.32 11.83
CA ASP A 112 -28.68 -18.70 13.11
C ASP A 112 -27.16 -18.50 13.35
N GLU A 113 -26.29 -19.00 12.47
CA GLU A 113 -24.83 -18.91 12.65
C GLU A 113 -24.28 -17.56 12.15
N GLN A 114 -24.41 -16.52 12.98
CA GLN A 114 -23.97 -15.17 12.66
C GLN A 114 -22.52 -14.91 13.07
N TRP A 115 -21.67 -14.65 12.07
CA TRP A 115 -20.24 -14.43 12.25
C TRP A 115 -19.90 -13.01 12.71
N PRO A 116 -18.91 -12.81 13.59
CA PRO A 116 -18.52 -11.47 14.07
C PRO A 116 -18.08 -10.54 12.94
N VAL A 117 -17.41 -11.08 11.92
CA VAL A 117 -16.95 -10.36 10.74
C VAL A 117 -17.27 -11.15 9.47
N VAL A 118 -17.64 -10.44 8.43
CA VAL A 118 -17.99 -10.98 7.12
C VAL A 118 -17.34 -10.13 6.04
N VAL A 119 -16.53 -10.76 5.19
CA VAL A 119 -15.85 -10.11 4.06
C VAL A 119 -16.65 -10.35 2.80
N GLU A 120 -17.04 -9.29 2.13
CA GLU A 120 -17.75 -9.35 0.86
C GLU A 120 -16.81 -9.00 -0.29
N CYS A 121 -16.75 -9.86 -1.30
CA CYS A 121 -15.92 -9.71 -2.49
C CYS A 121 -16.69 -9.09 -3.67
N GLU A 122 -15.98 -8.58 -4.68
CA GLU A 122 -16.59 -7.99 -5.88
C GLU A 122 -17.38 -8.99 -6.73
N ASP A 123 -17.05 -10.29 -6.63
CA ASP A 123 -17.79 -11.37 -7.30
C ASP A 123 -18.97 -11.90 -6.47
N CYS A 124 -19.39 -11.12 -5.47
CA CYS A 124 -20.49 -11.42 -4.55
C CYS A 124 -20.27 -12.62 -3.62
N GLU A 125 -19.07 -13.22 -3.60
CA GLU A 125 -18.73 -14.19 -2.55
C GLU A 125 -18.66 -13.49 -1.19
N VAL A 126 -19.11 -14.21 -0.17
CA VAL A 126 -19.13 -13.77 1.21
C VAL A 126 -18.32 -14.75 2.05
N ILE A 127 -17.27 -14.25 2.71
CA ILE A 127 -16.34 -15.03 3.52
C ILE A 127 -16.57 -14.70 5.00
N PRO A 128 -17.19 -15.61 5.77
CA PRO A 128 -17.32 -15.44 7.21
C PRO A 128 -15.99 -15.64 7.94
N ALA A 129 -15.76 -14.87 9.02
CA ALA A 129 -14.57 -15.01 9.85
C ALA A 129 -14.81 -14.53 11.30
N ASP A 130 -14.03 -15.07 12.23
CA ASP A 130 -13.95 -14.53 13.59
C ASP A 130 -13.19 -13.19 13.63
N HIS A 131 -12.15 -13.07 12.80
CA HIS A 131 -11.25 -11.93 12.74
C HIS A 131 -10.79 -11.64 11.31
N VAL A 132 -10.53 -10.36 11.01
CA VAL A 132 -9.96 -9.91 9.74
C VAL A 132 -8.77 -9.01 9.99
N ILE A 133 -7.63 -9.31 9.36
CA ILE A 133 -6.46 -8.44 9.31
C ILE A 133 -6.49 -7.69 7.99
N VAL A 134 -6.54 -6.36 8.05
CA VAL A 134 -6.61 -5.51 6.87
C VAL A 134 -5.23 -4.94 6.57
N THR A 135 -4.66 -5.35 5.44
CA THR A 135 -3.33 -4.92 4.97
C THR A 135 -3.40 -4.16 3.63
N VAL A 136 -4.55 -3.54 3.33
CA VAL A 136 -4.69 -2.70 2.13
C VAL A 136 -3.86 -1.43 2.27
N SER A 137 -3.40 -0.88 1.15
CA SER A 137 -2.56 0.33 1.18
C SER A 137 -3.29 1.54 1.77
N LEU A 138 -2.53 2.49 2.32
CA LEU A 138 -3.09 3.77 2.78
C LEU A 138 -3.79 4.53 1.65
N GLY A 139 -3.32 4.43 0.41
CA GLY A 139 -3.95 5.06 -0.75
C GLY A 139 -5.35 4.50 -1.04
N VAL A 140 -5.52 3.18 -0.92
CA VAL A 140 -6.84 2.53 -1.00
C VAL A 140 -7.73 2.97 0.14
N LEU A 141 -7.22 2.99 1.38
CA LEU A 141 -7.97 3.48 2.54
C LEU A 141 -8.44 4.92 2.32
N LYS A 142 -7.55 5.85 1.97
CA LYS A 142 -7.90 7.26 1.69
C LYS A 142 -9.01 7.38 0.65
N ARG A 143 -9.00 6.53 -0.37
CA ARG A 143 -10.00 6.57 -1.45
C ARG A 143 -11.34 5.93 -1.07
N GLN A 144 -11.34 4.85 -0.29
CA GLN A 144 -12.50 3.96 -0.18
C GLN A 144 -12.95 3.67 1.25
N TYR A 145 -12.32 4.22 2.30
CA TYR A 145 -12.65 3.90 3.70
C TYR A 145 -14.14 4.06 4.05
N THR A 146 -14.87 4.95 3.37
CA THR A 146 -16.30 5.20 3.60
C THR A 146 -17.20 4.05 3.15
N SER A 147 -16.83 3.34 2.08
CA SER A 147 -17.60 2.20 1.56
C SER A 147 -17.00 0.85 1.93
N PHE A 148 -15.71 0.82 2.26
CA PHE A 148 -14.95 -0.41 2.50
C PHE A 148 -15.25 -1.07 3.85
N PHE A 149 -15.79 -0.32 4.82
CA PHE A 149 -16.12 -0.84 6.16
C PHE A 149 -17.57 -0.57 6.54
N ARG A 150 -18.23 -1.56 7.14
CA ARG A 150 -19.57 -1.45 7.74
C ARG A 150 -19.59 -2.13 9.11
N PRO A 151 -19.89 -1.41 10.21
CA PRO A 151 -20.13 0.02 10.29
C PRO A 151 -18.90 0.86 9.89
N CYS A 152 -19.07 2.18 9.72
CA CYS A 152 -17.98 3.08 9.36
C CYS A 152 -16.86 3.03 10.42
N LEU A 153 -15.61 3.27 9.98
CA LEU A 153 -14.48 3.38 10.90
C LEU A 153 -14.68 4.53 11.91
N PRO A 154 -14.22 4.37 13.17
CA PRO A 154 -14.23 5.45 14.15
C PRO A 154 -13.47 6.69 13.69
N THR A 155 -13.90 7.86 14.15
CA THR A 155 -13.34 9.17 13.76
C THR A 155 -11.83 9.27 13.97
N GLU A 156 -11.29 8.63 15.01
CA GLU A 156 -9.84 8.61 15.28
C GLU A 156 -9.06 7.94 14.14
N LYS A 157 -9.54 6.80 13.62
CA LYS A 157 -8.93 6.09 12.48
C LYS A 157 -9.09 6.87 11.18
N VAL A 158 -10.27 7.44 10.94
CA VAL A 158 -10.51 8.28 9.76
C VAL A 158 -9.57 9.48 9.76
N ALA A 159 -9.40 10.15 10.91
CA ALA A 159 -8.46 11.26 11.04
C ALA A 159 -7.01 10.83 10.79
N ALA A 160 -6.59 9.66 11.26
CA ALA A 160 -5.26 9.12 10.97
C ALA A 160 -5.06 8.83 9.47
N ILE A 161 -6.07 8.23 8.79
CA ILE A 161 -6.06 8.00 7.34
C ILE A 161 -5.87 9.32 6.58
N HIS A 162 -6.50 10.41 7.03
CA HIS A 162 -6.35 11.73 6.40
C HIS A 162 -5.00 12.38 6.67
N ARG A 163 -4.51 12.34 7.91
CA ARG A 163 -3.26 13.01 8.32
C ARG A 163 -2.00 12.36 7.77
N LEU A 164 -1.96 11.03 7.66
CA LEU A 164 -0.81 10.34 7.08
C LEU A 164 -0.68 10.67 5.60
N GLY A 165 0.53 10.97 5.12
CA GLY A 165 0.80 11.20 3.70
C GLY A 165 0.94 9.89 2.95
N ILE A 166 0.54 9.87 1.68
CA ILE A 166 0.94 8.85 0.72
C ILE A 166 1.15 9.53 -0.63
N GLY A 167 2.35 9.39 -1.20
CA GLY A 167 2.64 9.89 -2.54
C GLY A 167 2.83 8.76 -3.54
N THR A 168 3.36 9.13 -4.69
CA THR A 168 3.69 8.20 -5.78
C THR A 168 5.14 8.38 -6.13
N THR A 169 5.90 7.29 -6.08
CA THR A 169 7.28 7.19 -6.56
C THR A 169 7.36 6.00 -7.49
N ASP A 170 7.71 6.28 -8.74
CA ASP A 170 7.86 5.30 -9.80
C ASP A 170 9.32 5.12 -10.23
N LYS A 171 9.56 3.99 -10.89
CA LYS A 171 10.82 3.67 -11.56
C LYS A 171 10.65 3.64 -13.06
N ILE A 172 11.68 4.06 -13.77
CA ILE A 172 11.83 3.95 -15.22
C ILE A 172 13.09 3.15 -15.51
N PHE A 173 12.95 2.00 -16.14
CA PHE A 173 14.04 1.16 -16.62
C PHE A 173 14.17 1.30 -18.13
N LEU A 174 15.37 1.63 -18.59
CA LEU A 174 15.71 1.79 -20.00
C LEU A 174 16.77 0.74 -20.37
N GLU A 175 16.41 -0.22 -21.20
CA GLU A 175 17.30 -1.29 -21.67
C GLU A 175 17.88 -0.93 -23.05
N PHE A 176 19.19 -1.02 -23.20
CA PHE A 176 19.90 -0.75 -24.45
C PHE A 176 20.52 -2.04 -25.00
N GLU A 177 20.71 -2.09 -26.32
CA GLU A 177 21.42 -3.20 -26.97
C GLU A 177 22.90 -3.19 -26.59
N GLU A 178 23.52 -2.01 -26.55
CA GLU A 178 24.91 -1.78 -26.19
C GLU A 178 25.00 -0.56 -25.26
N PRO A 179 25.90 -0.56 -24.27
CA PRO A 179 26.05 0.58 -23.37
C PRO A 179 26.70 1.74 -24.10
N PHE A 180 26.10 2.93 -24.03
CA PHE A 180 26.74 4.17 -24.50
C PHE A 180 27.62 4.81 -23.41
N TRP A 181 27.57 4.29 -22.18
CA TRP A 181 28.35 4.73 -21.03
C TRP A 181 29.60 3.87 -20.85
N GLY A 182 30.60 4.41 -20.14
CA GLY A 182 31.83 3.69 -19.83
C GLY A 182 31.68 2.65 -18.71
N PRO A 183 32.62 1.69 -18.59
CA PRO A 183 32.54 0.60 -17.60
C PRO A 183 32.63 1.05 -16.14
N GLU A 184 33.18 2.23 -15.88
CA GLU A 184 33.28 2.84 -14.55
C GLU A 184 32.06 3.74 -14.21
N CYS A 185 31.10 3.87 -15.13
CA CYS A 185 29.93 4.71 -14.93
C CYS A 185 28.91 3.98 -14.05
N ASN A 186 28.65 4.52 -12.87
CA ASN A 186 27.64 4.01 -11.93
C ASN A 186 26.30 4.72 -12.04
N SER A 187 26.30 6.01 -12.40
CA SER A 187 25.10 6.82 -12.50
C SER A 187 25.30 8.03 -13.42
N LEU A 188 24.23 8.47 -14.06
CA LEU A 188 24.12 9.72 -14.80
C LEU A 188 23.19 10.66 -14.01
N GLN A 189 23.71 11.78 -13.53
CA GLN A 189 22.95 12.75 -12.72
C GLN A 189 22.63 14.00 -13.55
N PHE A 190 21.41 14.50 -13.45
CA PHE A 190 20.93 15.65 -14.20
C PHE A 190 20.82 16.87 -13.29
N VAL A 191 21.49 17.95 -13.66
CA VAL A 191 21.46 19.23 -12.92
C VAL A 191 21.04 20.33 -13.86
N TRP A 192 19.84 20.88 -13.64
CA TRP A 192 19.33 21.99 -14.43
C TRP A 192 19.88 23.33 -13.94
N GLU A 193 20.29 24.20 -14.86
CA GLU A 193 20.90 25.50 -14.53
C GLU A 193 19.88 26.52 -13.99
N ASP A 194 18.66 26.51 -14.54
CA ASP A 194 17.58 27.47 -14.24
C ASP A 194 16.85 27.19 -12.91
N GLU A 195 17.14 26.06 -12.27
CA GLU A 195 16.51 25.68 -11.00
C GLU A 195 17.01 26.48 -9.80
N ALA A 196 18.19 27.09 -9.88
CA ALA A 196 18.71 27.92 -8.80
C ALA A 196 17.87 29.18 -8.55
N GLU A 197 17.17 29.66 -9.58
CA GLU A 197 16.31 30.85 -9.53
C GLU A 197 14.84 30.49 -9.29
N SER A 198 14.48 29.20 -9.40
CA SER A 198 13.11 28.75 -9.18
C SER A 198 12.80 28.67 -7.68
N CYS A 199 11.82 29.47 -7.24
CA CYS A 199 11.25 29.38 -5.89
C CYS A 199 10.29 28.19 -5.72
N THR A 200 9.96 27.46 -6.80
CA THR A 200 9.01 26.34 -6.78
C THR A 200 9.63 25.07 -7.35
N LEU A 201 9.40 23.95 -6.67
CA LEU A 201 9.79 22.58 -7.08
C LEU A 201 8.72 21.85 -7.89
N THR A 202 7.65 22.57 -8.25
CA THR A 202 6.57 22.08 -9.10
C THR A 202 6.85 22.45 -10.54
N TYR A 203 6.77 21.46 -11.42
CA TYR A 203 6.91 21.68 -12.85
C TYR A 203 5.53 21.79 -13.51
N PRO A 204 5.41 22.63 -14.56
CA PRO A 204 4.31 22.49 -15.50
C PRO A 204 4.21 21.03 -16.00
N PRO A 205 3.01 20.50 -16.25
CA PRO A 205 2.84 19.10 -16.65
C PRO A 205 3.70 18.68 -17.84
N GLU A 206 3.94 19.58 -18.80
CA GLU A 206 4.79 19.33 -19.97
C GLU A 206 6.29 19.18 -19.64
N LEU A 207 6.73 19.63 -18.47
CA LEU A 207 8.11 19.54 -17.98
C LEU A 207 8.27 18.51 -16.85
N TRP A 208 7.34 17.56 -16.71
CA TRP A 208 7.36 16.51 -15.67
C TRP A 208 8.71 15.79 -15.57
N TYR A 209 9.39 15.60 -16.71
CA TYR A 209 10.66 14.90 -16.82
C TYR A 209 11.82 15.60 -16.08
N ARG A 210 11.69 16.90 -15.79
CA ARG A 210 12.67 17.63 -14.97
C ARG A 210 12.73 17.13 -13.54
N LYS A 211 11.70 16.41 -13.06
CA LYS A 211 11.69 15.74 -11.76
C LYS A 211 12.62 14.53 -11.70
N ILE A 212 12.99 13.95 -12.84
CA ILE A 212 13.95 12.84 -12.90
C ILE A 212 15.33 13.36 -12.48
N CYS A 213 15.86 12.82 -11.39
CA CYS A 213 17.16 13.23 -10.84
C CYS A 213 18.32 12.67 -11.66
N GLY A 214 18.16 11.47 -12.20
CA GLY A 214 19.23 10.75 -12.87
C GLY A 214 18.84 9.30 -13.13
N PHE A 215 19.80 8.57 -13.69
CA PHE A 215 19.70 7.15 -13.94
C PHE A 215 20.92 6.43 -13.37
N ASP A 216 20.69 5.40 -12.57
CA ASP A 216 21.72 4.49 -12.10
C ASP A 216 21.90 3.34 -13.09
N VAL A 217 23.15 2.91 -13.29
CA VAL A 217 23.48 1.75 -14.12
C VAL A 217 23.31 0.49 -13.29
N LEU A 218 22.54 -0.49 -13.79
CA LEU A 218 22.37 -1.77 -13.10
C LEU A 218 23.53 -2.73 -13.41
N TYR A 219 24.26 -3.13 -12.36
CA TYR A 219 25.37 -4.07 -12.43
C TYR A 219 25.11 -5.37 -11.67
N PRO A 220 25.57 -6.53 -12.16
CA PRO A 220 26.44 -6.70 -13.33
C PRO A 220 25.65 -6.88 -14.65
N PRO A 221 26.21 -6.47 -15.80
CA PRO A 221 25.51 -6.53 -17.09
C PRO A 221 25.19 -7.95 -17.55
N GLU A 222 25.96 -8.96 -17.13
CA GLU A 222 25.68 -10.37 -17.45
C GLU A 222 24.37 -10.86 -16.80
N ARG A 223 23.90 -10.15 -15.77
CA ARG A 223 22.66 -10.45 -15.06
C ARG A 223 21.51 -9.53 -15.48
N TYR A 224 21.76 -8.23 -15.56
CA TYR A 224 20.70 -7.23 -15.75
C TYR A 224 20.63 -6.68 -17.18
N GLY A 225 21.61 -6.99 -18.04
CA GLY A 225 21.77 -6.34 -19.34
C GLY A 225 22.31 -4.92 -19.21
N HIS A 226 22.21 -4.15 -20.29
CA HIS A 226 22.61 -2.74 -20.31
C HIS A 226 21.42 -1.86 -19.94
N VAL A 227 21.14 -1.79 -18.64
CA VAL A 227 19.94 -1.12 -18.10
C VAL A 227 20.29 0.10 -17.27
N LEU A 228 19.59 1.20 -17.55
CA LEU A 228 19.52 2.39 -16.72
C LEU A 228 18.24 2.38 -15.89
N SER A 229 18.32 2.75 -14.62
CA SER A 229 17.21 2.82 -13.65
C SER A 229 17.07 4.23 -13.11
N GLY A 230 15.98 4.90 -13.43
CA GLY A 230 15.66 6.25 -12.96
C GLY A 230 14.45 6.25 -12.03
N TRP A 231 14.36 7.29 -11.21
CA TRP A 231 13.28 7.50 -10.26
C TRP A 231 12.52 8.78 -10.58
N ILE A 232 11.22 8.78 -10.33
CA ILE A 232 10.35 9.95 -10.43
C ILE A 232 9.29 9.89 -9.34
N CYS A 233 8.97 11.01 -8.72
CA CYS A 233 7.97 11.08 -7.64
C CYS A 233 6.99 12.24 -7.81
N GLY A 234 5.95 12.24 -6.97
CA GLY A 234 4.98 13.32 -6.86
C GLY A 234 3.95 13.35 -8.00
N GLU A 235 3.39 14.54 -8.25
CA GLU A 235 2.44 14.75 -9.34
C GLU A 235 3.08 14.49 -10.72
N GLU A 236 4.37 14.74 -10.88
CA GLU A 236 5.11 14.49 -12.11
C GLU A 236 5.17 12.99 -12.44
N ALA A 237 5.26 12.11 -11.43
CA ALA A 237 5.13 10.67 -11.63
C ALA A 237 3.73 10.32 -12.18
N LEU A 238 2.67 10.89 -11.62
CA LEU A 238 1.30 10.69 -12.13
C LEU A 238 1.11 11.21 -13.56
N VAL A 239 1.80 12.29 -13.95
CA VAL A 239 1.82 12.77 -15.34
C VAL A 239 2.50 11.74 -16.24
N MET A 240 3.68 11.26 -15.85
CA MET A 240 4.43 10.22 -16.56
C MET A 240 3.61 8.94 -16.73
N GLU A 241 2.86 8.51 -15.70
CA GLU A 241 2.00 7.33 -15.77
C GLU A 241 0.96 7.42 -16.90
N ARG A 242 0.48 8.63 -17.22
CA ARG A 242 -0.51 8.86 -18.30
C ARG A 242 0.09 8.90 -19.70
N CYS A 243 1.41 9.07 -19.82
CA CYS A 243 2.11 9.00 -21.09
C CYS A 243 2.18 7.54 -21.58
N ASP A 244 2.30 7.34 -22.88
CA ASP A 244 2.68 6.03 -23.42
C ASP A 244 4.20 5.80 -23.33
N ASP A 245 4.60 4.55 -23.51
CA ASP A 245 5.98 4.10 -23.36
C ASP A 245 6.92 4.74 -24.39
N GLU A 246 6.43 5.03 -25.61
CA GLU A 246 7.23 5.62 -26.68
C GLU A 246 7.54 7.10 -26.38
N ALA A 247 6.56 7.86 -25.90
CA ALA A 247 6.74 9.25 -25.49
C ALA A 247 7.72 9.37 -24.32
N VAL A 248 7.61 8.50 -23.32
CA VAL A 248 8.55 8.47 -22.19
C VAL A 248 9.96 8.10 -22.68
N ALA A 249 10.08 7.11 -23.56
CA ALA A 249 11.37 6.70 -24.12
C ALA A 249 12.04 7.80 -24.96
N GLU A 250 11.28 8.54 -25.78
CA GLU A 250 11.80 9.69 -26.53
C GLU A 250 12.31 10.77 -25.58
N ILE A 251 11.49 11.22 -24.62
CA ILE A 251 11.87 12.26 -23.65
C ILE A 251 13.13 11.86 -22.88
N CYS A 252 13.19 10.62 -22.38
CA CYS A 252 14.39 10.13 -21.67
C CYS A 252 15.61 10.12 -22.59
N THR A 253 15.45 9.74 -23.86
CA THR A 253 16.55 9.72 -24.85
C THR A 253 17.04 11.14 -25.15
N GLU A 254 16.13 12.09 -25.33
CA GLU A 254 16.45 13.50 -25.54
C GLU A 254 17.20 14.08 -24.33
N MET A 255 16.74 13.79 -23.11
CA MET A 255 17.45 14.15 -21.88
C MET A 255 18.86 13.56 -21.85
N LEU A 256 19.01 12.27 -22.12
CA LEU A 256 20.32 11.62 -22.14
C LEU A 256 21.26 12.26 -23.18
N ARG A 257 20.77 12.55 -24.39
CA ARG A 257 21.55 13.24 -25.43
C ARG A 257 21.98 14.64 -24.99
N GLN A 258 21.06 15.39 -24.38
CA GLN A 258 21.32 16.75 -23.90
C GLN A 258 22.40 16.75 -22.81
N PHE A 259 22.24 15.95 -21.76
CA PHE A 259 23.13 15.98 -20.59
C PHE A 259 24.48 15.29 -20.83
N THR A 260 24.56 14.35 -21.77
CA THR A 260 25.84 13.72 -22.14
C THR A 260 26.57 14.46 -23.27
N GLY A 261 25.89 15.36 -23.98
CA GLY A 261 26.40 16.00 -25.19
C GLY A 261 26.57 15.05 -26.38
N ASN A 262 26.03 13.83 -26.30
CA ASN A 262 26.13 12.82 -27.35
C ASN A 262 24.79 12.70 -28.12
N PRO A 263 24.65 13.28 -29.32
CA PRO A 263 23.41 13.22 -30.09
C PRO A 263 23.11 11.83 -30.67
N ASN A 264 24.09 10.92 -30.67
CA ASN A 264 23.97 9.61 -31.30
C ASN A 264 23.48 8.52 -30.34
N ILE A 265 23.13 8.85 -29.09
CA ILE A 265 22.55 7.87 -28.16
C ILE A 265 21.27 7.31 -28.80
N PRO A 266 21.18 5.97 -29.00
CA PRO A 266 19.99 5.36 -29.58
C PRO A 266 18.84 5.41 -28.58
N LYS A 267 17.61 5.25 -29.08
CA LYS A 267 16.47 4.98 -28.19
C LYS A 267 16.71 3.65 -27.44
N PRO A 268 16.19 3.50 -26.21
CA PRO A 268 16.22 2.22 -25.53
C PRO A 268 15.45 1.18 -26.35
N ARG A 269 15.98 -0.04 -26.38
CA ARG A 269 15.36 -1.20 -27.01
C ARG A 269 14.05 -1.56 -26.32
N ARG A 270 14.02 -1.42 -24.99
CA ARG A 270 12.85 -1.67 -24.14
C ARG A 270 12.79 -0.66 -23.01
N ILE A 271 11.58 -0.32 -22.64
CA ILE A 271 11.28 0.47 -21.45
C ILE A 271 10.37 -0.36 -20.54
N LEU A 272 10.60 -0.27 -19.24
CA LEU A 272 9.69 -0.77 -18.21
C LEU A 272 9.53 0.33 -17.18
N ARG A 273 8.30 0.67 -16.84
CA ARG A 273 8.00 1.68 -15.83
C ARG A 273 6.91 1.21 -14.89
N SER A 274 6.97 1.64 -13.64
CA SER A 274 5.87 1.43 -12.71
C SER A 274 4.79 2.50 -12.88
N ALA A 275 3.61 2.18 -12.35
CA ALA A 275 2.48 3.10 -12.29
C ALA A 275 1.71 2.88 -10.97
N TRP A 276 2.39 3.13 -9.84
CA TRP A 276 1.86 2.83 -8.51
C TRP A 276 0.67 3.72 -8.13
N GLY A 277 0.65 4.96 -8.61
CA GLY A 277 -0.37 5.96 -8.31
C GLY A 277 -1.71 5.65 -8.96
N SER A 278 -1.70 5.30 -10.24
CA SER A 278 -2.90 4.91 -11.00
C SER A 278 -3.38 3.49 -10.70
N ASN A 279 -2.54 2.62 -10.13
CA ASN A 279 -2.95 1.26 -9.80
C ASN A 279 -4.06 1.27 -8.72
N PRO A 280 -5.25 0.69 -9.01
CA PRO A 280 -6.40 0.76 -8.12
C PRO A 280 -6.21 0.04 -6.78
N TYR A 281 -5.26 -0.91 -6.71
CA TYR A 281 -4.98 -1.72 -5.51
C TYR A 281 -3.89 -1.12 -4.61
N PHE A 282 -3.19 -0.06 -5.07
CA PHE A 282 -2.15 0.62 -4.29
C PHE A 282 -2.43 2.10 -4.11
N ARG A 283 -2.80 2.83 -5.18
CA ARG A 283 -3.12 4.26 -5.18
C ARG A 283 -2.02 5.12 -4.54
N GLY A 284 -0.79 4.82 -4.91
CA GLY A 284 0.42 5.40 -4.34
C GLY A 284 1.48 4.32 -4.09
N SER A 285 2.69 4.74 -3.75
CA SER A 285 3.84 3.86 -3.50
C SER A 285 3.93 3.50 -2.01
N TYR A 286 4.22 4.49 -1.16
CA TYR A 286 4.33 4.29 0.28
C TYR A 286 4.04 5.57 1.06
N SER A 287 3.74 5.40 2.36
CA SER A 287 3.33 6.48 3.24
C SER A 287 4.51 7.26 3.79
N TYR A 288 4.28 8.54 4.10
CA TYR A 288 5.22 9.41 4.82
C TYR A 288 4.51 10.19 5.92
N THR A 289 5.29 10.69 6.88
CA THR A 289 4.76 11.57 7.93
C THR A 289 4.59 12.98 7.38
N GLN A 290 3.36 13.30 6.97
CA GLN A 290 3.01 14.62 6.44
C GLN A 290 3.03 15.68 7.56
N VAL A 291 3.24 16.96 7.21
CA VAL A 291 3.06 18.10 8.11
C VAL A 291 1.70 18.01 8.82
N GLY A 292 1.73 18.06 10.16
CA GLY A 292 0.54 17.91 11.01
C GLY A 292 0.23 16.46 11.42
N SER A 293 0.99 15.48 10.93
CA SER A 293 0.96 14.07 11.35
C SER A 293 2.15 13.73 12.24
N SER A 294 2.07 12.59 12.93
CA SER A 294 3.18 11.98 13.67
C SER A 294 3.07 10.45 13.70
N GLY A 295 4.06 9.77 14.28
CA GLY A 295 4.01 8.32 14.52
C GLY A 295 2.75 7.87 15.29
N ALA A 296 2.13 8.74 16.09
CA ALA A 296 0.88 8.44 16.79
C ALA A 296 -0.28 8.13 15.83
N ASP A 297 -0.26 8.64 14.60
CA ASP A 297 -1.30 8.33 13.61
C ASP A 297 -1.13 6.93 13.02
N VAL A 298 0.12 6.45 12.88
CA VAL A 298 0.41 5.05 12.55
C VAL A 298 -0.11 4.13 13.65
N GLU A 299 0.13 4.47 14.91
CA GLU A 299 -0.37 3.69 16.06
C GLU A 299 -1.89 3.64 16.10
N LYS A 300 -2.59 4.76 15.87
CA LYS A 300 -4.06 4.81 15.80
C LYS A 300 -4.61 3.91 14.69
N LEU A 301 -3.95 3.88 13.54
CA LEU A 301 -4.35 3.02 12.43
C LEU A 301 -4.12 1.54 12.77
N ALA A 302 -3.05 1.21 13.50
CA ALA A 302 -2.72 -0.15 13.94
C ALA A 302 -3.61 -0.71 15.06
N LYS A 303 -4.26 0.13 15.88
CA LYS A 303 -5.16 -0.34 16.96
C LYS A 303 -6.27 -1.26 16.41
N PRO A 304 -6.53 -2.45 16.98
CA PRO A 304 -7.62 -3.30 16.51
C PRO A 304 -9.00 -2.70 16.80
N LEU A 305 -10.00 -3.19 16.08
CA LEU A 305 -11.42 -2.92 16.33
C LEU A 305 -12.14 -4.22 16.71
N PRO A 306 -13.22 -4.16 17.52
CA PRO A 306 -13.71 -2.97 18.24
C PRO A 306 -12.72 -2.52 19.33
N TYR A 307 -12.78 -1.25 19.74
CA TYR A 307 -11.98 -0.81 20.87
C TYR A 307 -12.43 -1.57 22.12
N THR A 308 -11.49 -2.14 22.86
CA THR A 308 -11.78 -2.68 24.19
C THR A 308 -12.31 -1.55 25.05
N GLU A 309 -13.60 -1.56 25.40
CA GLU A 309 -14.12 -0.61 26.38
C GLU A 309 -13.30 -0.75 27.66
N SER A 310 -12.78 0.38 28.17
CA SER A 310 -12.27 0.45 29.53
C SER A 310 -13.49 0.37 30.45
N SER A 311 -13.94 -0.86 30.72
CA SER A 311 -14.97 -1.15 31.72
C SER A 311 -14.38 -0.91 33.12
N LYS A 312 -14.17 0.36 33.45
CA LYS A 312 -14.11 0.88 34.82
C LYS A 312 -15.00 2.11 34.85
N THR A 313 -16.29 1.86 34.89
CA THR A 313 -17.25 2.79 35.49
C THR A 313 -16.72 3.10 36.89
N ALA A 314 -16.15 4.29 37.07
CA ALA A 314 -15.89 4.83 38.39
C ALA A 314 -17.26 4.99 39.06
N VAL A 315 -17.60 4.02 39.92
CA VAL A 315 -18.70 4.17 40.85
C VAL A 315 -18.32 5.36 41.74
N SER A 316 -18.96 6.50 41.49
CA SER A 316 -18.95 7.64 42.40
C SER A 316 -19.59 7.20 43.70
N GLY A 317 -18.76 6.91 44.71
CA GLY A 317 -19.19 6.77 46.10
C GLY A 317 -19.36 8.15 46.73
N LEU A 318 -20.59 8.39 47.18
CA LEU A 318 -21.00 9.46 48.09
C LEU A 318 -20.20 9.47 49.40
#